data_AF-A0A7G5XLJ9-F1
#
_entry.id   AF-A0A7G5XLJ9-F1
#
_cell.length_a   1.000
_cell.length_b   1.000
_cell.length_c   1.000
_cell.angle_alpha   90.00
_cell.angle_beta   90.00
_cell.angle_gamma   90.00
#
_symmetry.space_group_name_H-M   'P 1'
#
loop_
_entity.id
_entity.type
_entity.pdbx_description
1 polymer ?
#
loop_
_entity_poly.entity_id
_entity_poly.type
_entity_poly.pdbx_seq_one_letter_code
_entity_poly.pdbx_strand_id
1 'polypeptide(L)'
;MTEKILSLIRQDFNNEQRQLVVNELSSIGLKHVMAESTENLESTHVAILKLAKGNVDAVVRYTKSAKADFRDVIMWAADDD
;
A
#
# COMPACT_ATOMS: atom_id res chain seq x y z
N MET A 1 10.50 -1.61 3.79
CA MET A 1 9.85 -0.66 2.85
C MET A 1 10.94 -0.11 1.95
N THR A 2 10.71 -0.02 0.64
CA THR A 2 11.73 0.43 -0.33
C THR A 2 11.70 1.92 -0.55
N GLU A 3 12.79 2.49 -1.08
CA GLU A 3 12.88 3.92 -1.42
C GLU A 3 11.79 4.36 -2.41
N LYS A 4 11.41 3.48 -3.36
CA LYS A 4 10.30 3.74 -4.29
C LYS A 4 8.97 3.99 -3.55
N ILE A 5 8.67 3.20 -2.53
CA ILE A 5 7.44 3.36 -1.74
C ILE A 5 7.53 4.65 -0.93
N LEU A 6 8.68 4.92 -0.30
CA LEU A 6 8.90 6.15 0.46
C LEU A 6 8.81 7.41 -0.40
N SER A 7 9.28 7.36 -1.65
CA SER A 7 9.16 8.50 -2.57
C SER A 7 7.71 8.79 -2.95
N LEU A 8 6.90 7.75 -3.22
CA LEU A 8 5.46 7.90 -3.49
C LEU A 8 4.73 8.52 -2.29
N ILE A 9 5.03 8.03 -1.08
CA ILE A 9 4.44 8.58 0.16
C ILE A 9 4.81 10.06 0.33
N ARG A 10 6.06 10.44 0.04
CA ARG A 10 6.49 11.84 0.14
C ARG A 10 5.83 12.73 -0.91
N GLN A 11 5.54 12.19 -2.08
CA GLN A 11 4.91 12.91 -3.18
C GLN A 11 3.43 13.22 -2.88
N ASP A 12 2.69 12.22 -2.39
CA ASP A 12 1.23 12.31 -2.33
C ASP A 12 0.69 12.75 -0.96
N PHE A 13 1.51 12.72 0.09
CA PHE A 13 1.08 12.98 1.47
C PHE A 13 1.91 14.07 2.15
N ASN A 14 1.26 14.87 2.99
CA ASN A 14 1.93 15.88 3.81
C ASN A 14 2.70 15.25 4.99
N ASN A 15 3.53 16.04 5.67
CA ASN A 15 4.40 15.53 6.74
C ASN A 15 3.67 14.79 7.88
N GLU A 16 2.49 15.27 8.29
CA GLU A 16 1.70 14.64 9.35
C GLU A 16 1.10 13.30 8.90
N GLN A 17 0.64 13.25 7.65
CA GLN A 17 0.04 12.06 7.05
C GLN A 17 1.08 10.97 6.75
N ARG A 18 2.30 11.33 6.36
CA ARG A 18 3.36 10.38 5.97
C ARG A 18 3.59 9.31 7.03
N GLN A 19 3.66 9.70 8.31
CA GLN A 19 3.89 8.74 9.38
C GLN A 19 2.72 7.76 9.55
N LEU A 20 1.48 8.25 9.42
CA LEU A 20 0.29 7.41 9.47
C LEU A 20 0.27 6.39 8.34
N VAL A 21 0.58 6.83 7.11
CA VAL A 21 0.64 5.97 5.92
C VAL A 21 1.74 4.91 6.06
N VAL A 22 2.93 5.30 6.53
CA VAL A 22 4.02 4.34 6.76
C VAL A 22 3.63 3.29 7.79
N ASN A 23 3.01 3.71 8.90
CA ASN A 23 2.55 2.79 9.95
C ASN A 23 1.50 1.82 9.41
N GLU A 24 0.52 2.32 8.66
CA GLU A 24 -0.55 1.51 8.11
C GLU A 24 -0.02 0.50 7.09
N LEU A 25 0.79 0.94 6.11
CA LEU A 25 1.40 0.03 5.14
C LEU A 25 2.30 -1.02 5.82
N SER A 26 3.11 -0.61 6.80
CA SER A 26 3.98 -1.54 7.54
C SER A 26 3.22 -2.60 8.35
N SER A 27 1.91 -2.41 8.57
CA SER A 27 1.07 -3.41 9.21
C SER A 27 0.75 -4.61 8.29
N ILE A 28 1.00 -4.49 6.98
CA ILE A 28 1.03 -5.60 6.04
C ILE A 28 2.43 -6.22 6.08
N GLY A 29 2.54 -7.38 6.72
CA GLY A 29 3.73 -8.23 6.65
C GLY A 29 3.67 -9.29 5.55
N LEU A 30 4.79 -10.00 5.35
CA LEU A 30 4.95 -11.07 4.34
C LEU A 30 3.88 -12.17 4.44
N LYS A 31 3.42 -12.48 5.67
CA LYS A 31 2.35 -13.45 5.92
C LYS A 31 1.01 -13.14 5.24
N HIS A 32 0.79 -11.90 4.81
CA HIS A 32 -0.45 -11.50 4.13
C HIS A 32 -0.36 -11.60 2.61
N VAL A 33 0.82 -11.95 2.07
CA VAL A 33 1.04 -12.06 0.63
C VAL A 33 1.46 -13.47 0.24
N MET A 34 1.18 -13.84 -1.02
CA MET A 34 1.47 -15.18 -1.50
C MET A 34 2.98 -15.48 -1.44
N ALA A 35 3.30 -16.71 -1.01
CA ALA A 35 4.65 -17.23 -0.87
C ALA A 35 5.58 -16.41 0.05
N GLU A 36 5.01 -15.54 0.91
CA GLU A 36 5.78 -14.62 1.76
C GLU A 36 6.80 -13.81 0.96
N SER A 37 6.46 -13.48 -0.30
CA SER A 37 7.36 -12.81 -1.23
C SER A 37 7.45 -11.31 -0.95
N THR A 38 8.67 -10.79 -0.87
CA THR A 38 8.94 -9.35 -0.77
C THR A 38 8.42 -8.60 -1.99
N GLU A 39 8.47 -9.21 -3.18
CA GLU A 39 7.96 -8.61 -4.42
C GLU A 39 6.43 -8.44 -4.37
N ASN A 40 5.70 -9.44 -3.86
CA ASN A 40 4.25 -9.33 -3.69
C ASN A 40 3.90 -8.27 -2.65
N LEU A 41 4.67 -8.17 -1.56
CA LEU A 41 4.46 -7.16 -0.54
C LEU A 41 4.72 -5.74 -1.09
N GLU A 42 5.78 -5.56 -1.86
CA GLU A 42 6.09 -4.29 -2.51
C GLU A 42 5.02 -3.89 -3.53
N SER A 43 4.60 -4.82 -4.38
CA SER A 43 3.51 -4.60 -5.34
C SER A 43 2.21 -4.22 -4.63
N THR A 44 1.90 -4.86 -3.50
CA THR A 44 0.73 -4.54 -2.68
C THR A 44 0.80 -3.11 -2.14
N HIS A 45 1.94 -2.69 -1.58
CA HIS A 45 2.10 -1.31 -1.09
C HIS A 45 1.94 -0.27 -2.20
N VAL A 46 2.53 -0.53 -3.38
CA VAL A 46 2.39 0.38 -4.54
C VAL A 46 0.94 0.46 -4.99
N ALA A 47 0.24 -0.67 -5.08
CA ALA A 47 -1.18 -0.72 -5.45
C ALA A 47 -2.05 0.09 -4.48
N ILE A 48 -1.84 -0.05 -3.17
CA ILE A 48 -2.55 0.71 -2.14
C ILE A 48 -2.33 2.21 -2.34
N LEU A 49 -1.08 2.65 -2.50
CA LEU A 49 -0.76 4.07 -2.69
C LEU A 49 -1.39 4.63 -3.97
N LYS A 50 -1.33 3.86 -5.07
CA LYS A 50 -1.95 4.22 -6.35
C LYS A 50 -3.45 4.44 -6.22
N LEU A 51 -4.16 3.50 -5.59
CA LEU A 51 -5.61 3.60 -5.37
C LEU A 51 -5.97 4.70 -4.36
N ALA A 52 -5.10 5.00 -3.41
CA ALA A 52 -5.35 5.98 -2.37
C ALA A 52 -5.24 7.42 -2.85
N LYS A 53 -4.41 7.72 -3.87
CA LYS A 53 -4.28 9.06 -4.49
C LYS A 53 -4.12 10.19 -3.45
N GLY A 54 -3.26 9.99 -2.44
CA GLY A 54 -3.02 10.96 -1.36
C GLY A 54 -4.06 10.98 -0.23
N ASN A 55 -5.05 10.09 -0.23
CA ASN A 55 -6.07 10.00 0.82
C ASN A 55 -5.70 8.95 1.89
N VAL A 56 -5.50 9.38 3.14
CA VAL A 56 -5.11 8.49 4.26
C VAL A 56 -6.21 7.47 4.60
N ASP A 57 -7.48 7.86 4.59
CA ASP A 57 -8.58 6.93 4.87
C ASP A 57 -8.66 5.84 3.80
N ALA A 58 -8.36 6.18 2.54
CA ALA A 58 -8.24 5.22 1.45
C ALA A 58 -7.07 4.25 1.68
N VAL A 59 -5.90 4.73 2.16
CA VAL A 59 -4.79 3.86 2.56
C VAL A 59 -5.25 2.85 3.61
N VAL A 60 -5.95 3.29 4.66
CA VAL A 60 -6.48 2.41 5.70
C VAL A 60 -7.46 1.38 5.12
N ARG A 61 -8.38 1.83 4.26
CA ARG A 61 -9.36 0.95 3.61
C ARG A 61 -8.69 -0.13 2.76
N TYR A 62 -7.77 0.24 1.87
CA TYR A 62 -7.12 -0.71 0.98
C TYR A 62 -6.12 -1.59 1.71
N THR A 63 -5.50 -1.10 2.79
CA THR A 63 -4.66 -1.94 3.65
C THR A 63 -5.48 -3.03 4.34
N LYS A 64 -6.68 -2.69 4.83
CA LYS A 64 -7.61 -3.69 5.38
C LYS A 64 -8.01 -4.73 4.33
N SER A 65 -8.31 -4.31 3.11
CA SER A 65 -8.62 -5.23 2.01
C SER A 65 -7.43 -6.13 1.67
N ALA A 66 -6.22 -5.58 1.58
CA ALA A 66 -5.02 -6.32 1.23
C ALA A 66 -4.67 -7.40 2.26
N LYS A 67 -4.97 -7.19 3.54
CA LYS A 67 -4.81 -8.21 4.58
C LYS A 67 -5.77 -9.39 4.42
N ALA A 68 -6.91 -9.20 3.77
CA ALA A 68 -7.86 -10.27 3.46
C ALA A 68 -7.50 -10.97 2.14
N ASP A 69 -7.28 -10.19 1.09
CA ASP A 69 -6.72 -10.67 -0.18
C ASP A 69 -5.97 -9.54 -0.90
N PHE A 70 -4.64 -9.62 -0.92
CA PHE A 70 -3.79 -8.62 -1.56
C PHE A 70 -3.95 -8.58 -3.08
N ARG A 71 -4.41 -9.68 -3.70
CA ARG A 71 -4.55 -9.80 -5.15
C ARG A 71 -5.66 -8.90 -5.67
N ASP A 72 -6.75 -8.77 -4.92
CA ASP A 72 -7.84 -7.86 -5.25
C ASP A 72 -7.35 -6.42 -5.35
N VAL A 73 -6.51 -5.99 -4.40
CA VAL A 73 -5.96 -4.63 -4.37
C VAL A 73 -5.01 -4.39 -5.54
N ILE A 74 -4.17 -5.37 -5.90
CA ILE A 74 -3.30 -5.30 -7.08
C ILE A 74 -4.15 -5.22 -8.37
N MET A 75 -5.19 -6.04 -8.47
CA MET A 75 -6.09 -6.06 -9.63
C MET A 75 -6.83 -4.72 -9.79
N TRP A 76 -7.43 -4.20 -8.71
CA TRP A 76 -8.11 -2.90 -8.74
C TRP A 76 -7.15 -1.77 -9.13
N ALA A 77 -5.91 -1.82 -8.65
CA ALA A 77 -4.90 -0.84 -9.03
C ALA A 77 -4.52 -0.94 -10.51
N ALA A 78 -4.54 -2.13 -11.10
CA ALA A 78 -4.30 -2.32 -12.54
C ALA A 78 -5.46 -1.80 -13.40
N ASP A 79 -6.70 -1.90 -12.92
CA ASP A 79 -7.91 -1.43 -13.62
C ASP A 79 -8.13 0.10 -13.50
N ASP A 80 -7.40 0.79 -12.62
CA ASP A 80 -7.46 2.26 -12.39
C ASP A 80 -6.41 3.05 -13.21
N ASP A 81 -5.74 2.42 -14.19
CA ASP A 81 -4.94 3.07 -15.26
C ASP A 81 -5.77 3.35 -16.51
#